data_AF-A0A955M2T7-F1
#
_entry.id   AF-A0A955M2T7-F1
#
_cell.length_a   1.000
_cell.length_b   1.000
_cell.length_c   1.000
_cell.angle_alpha   90.00
_cell.angle_beta   90.00
_cell.angle_gamma   90.00
#
_symmetry.space_group_name_H-M   'P 1'
#
loop_
_entity.id
_entity.type
_entity.pdbx_description
1 polymer ?
#
loop_
_entity_poly.entity_id
_entity_poly.type
_entity_poly.pdbx_seq_one_letter_code
_entity_poly.pdbx_strand_id
1 'polypeptide(L)'
;MKTKSYFKRGRNMNKTILKIMVAAFFAIATSGLAVADPGPYDATMTVDGYDATPDAVQTPKTTNTMPNIFNAINELIGTSFTSNDDTDSYQVTSPNAFWKDLGGGIAGPNFAAIGITASLNNSLFVYEKNNPANETLVFSGLSGFGWLTKSGSQINPGDITNPFIGAQNPFASGEDFGFRLKSSGSGLNNVWDSDDTKNIDGLDHMLAFHLPELENINDIYVDLGAGPVLMDFSSASYLLAFEDLPVDYPTFDSDYNDTIWLVTRVKPIPEPMTMVLMGSGLAAMAGVRRRKRA
;
A
#
# COMPACT_ATOMS: atom_id res chain seq x y z
N MET A 1 -78.92 14.40 -15.35
CA MET A 1 -77.81 14.64 -16.29
C MET A 1 -76.55 14.04 -15.66
N LYS A 2 -75.97 12.99 -16.28
CA LYS A 2 -74.84 12.20 -15.76
C LYS A 2 -73.49 12.74 -16.25
N THR A 3 -72.41 12.32 -15.58
CA THR A 3 -70.97 12.23 -15.97
C THR A 3 -70.10 13.45 -15.64
N LYS A 4 -68.83 13.34 -15.18
CA LYS A 4 -67.86 12.22 -15.02
C LYS A 4 -66.74 12.69 -14.06
N SER A 5 -66.33 11.88 -13.09
CA SER A 5 -65.12 12.13 -12.28
C SER A 5 -63.87 11.61 -13.01
N TYR A 6 -62.83 12.44 -13.12
CA TYR A 6 -61.56 12.04 -13.72
C TYR A 6 -60.66 11.24 -12.76
N PHE A 7 -60.06 10.22 -13.36
CA PHE A 7 -59.27 9.12 -12.83
C PHE A 7 -57.99 9.57 -12.11
N LYS A 8 -57.79 9.15 -10.85
CA LYS A 8 -56.50 9.17 -10.16
C LYS A 8 -55.87 7.77 -10.29
N ARG A 9 -55.02 7.56 -11.29
CA ARG A 9 -54.31 6.28 -11.50
C ARG A 9 -52.91 6.36 -10.86
N GLY A 10 -52.85 6.22 -9.54
CA GLY A 10 -51.58 5.93 -8.86
C GLY A 10 -51.17 4.49 -9.18
N ARG A 11 -50.08 4.31 -9.94
CA ARG A 11 -49.47 2.97 -10.09
C ARG A 11 -48.92 2.56 -8.73
N ASN A 12 -49.61 1.63 -8.08
CA ASN A 12 -49.07 0.90 -6.94
C ASN A 12 -47.88 0.08 -7.44
N MET A 13 -46.68 0.62 -7.26
CA MET A 13 -45.45 -0.11 -7.44
C MET A 13 -45.47 -1.27 -6.43
N ASN A 14 -45.37 -2.49 -6.93
CA ASN A 14 -45.51 -3.70 -6.13
C ASN A 14 -44.41 -3.70 -5.05
N LYS A 15 -44.80 -3.71 -3.77
CA LYS A 15 -43.87 -3.65 -2.62
C LYS A 15 -42.81 -4.75 -2.67
N THR A 16 -43.09 -5.85 -3.38
CA THR A 16 -42.13 -6.94 -3.65
C THR A 16 -40.99 -6.52 -4.58
N ILE A 17 -41.26 -5.71 -5.60
CA ILE A 17 -40.22 -5.19 -6.52
C ILE A 17 -39.29 -4.23 -5.78
N LEU A 18 -39.84 -3.34 -4.94
CA LEU A 18 -39.04 -2.41 -4.14
C LEU A 18 -38.12 -3.15 -3.14
N LYS A 19 -38.61 -4.23 -2.51
CA LYS A 19 -37.79 -5.06 -1.61
C LYS A 19 -36.67 -5.81 -2.34
N ILE A 20 -36.94 -6.34 -3.53
CA ILE A 20 -35.92 -7.00 -4.35
C ILE A 20 -34.84 -6.01 -4.80
N MET A 21 -35.22 -4.78 -5.20
CA MET A 21 -34.24 -3.75 -5.59
C MET A 21 -33.39 -3.28 -4.42
N VAL A 22 -33.96 -3.12 -3.22
CA VAL A 22 -33.20 -2.77 -2.01
C VAL A 22 -32.26 -3.90 -1.58
N ALA A 23 -32.69 -5.15 -1.65
CA ALA A 23 -31.84 -6.31 -1.34
C ALA A 23 -30.70 -6.49 -2.36
N ALA A 24 -30.96 -6.27 -3.66
CA ALA A 24 -29.92 -6.29 -4.69
C ALA A 24 -28.92 -5.13 -4.52
N PHE A 25 -29.37 -3.94 -4.11
CA PHE A 25 -28.47 -2.82 -3.79
C PHE A 25 -27.58 -3.12 -2.58
N PHE A 26 -28.11 -3.76 -1.54
CA PHE A 26 -27.31 -4.17 -0.38
C PHE A 26 -26.31 -5.29 -0.71
N ALA A 27 -26.71 -6.28 -1.53
CA ALA A 27 -25.82 -7.37 -1.93
C ALA A 27 -24.64 -6.88 -2.80
N ILE A 28 -24.86 -5.90 -3.68
CA ILE A 28 -23.81 -5.31 -4.52
C ILE A 28 -22.89 -4.40 -3.69
N ALA A 29 -23.41 -3.73 -2.65
CA ALA A 29 -22.59 -2.90 -1.76
C ALA A 29 -21.70 -3.73 -0.82
N THR A 30 -22.05 -4.99 -0.54
CA THR A 30 -21.24 -5.89 0.30
C THR A 30 -20.24 -6.75 -0.49
N SER A 31 -20.43 -6.91 -1.81
CA SER A 31 -19.42 -7.48 -2.69
C SER A 31 -18.56 -6.34 -3.23
N GLY A 32 -17.74 -5.75 -2.37
CA GLY A 32 -16.59 -4.98 -2.83
C GLY A 32 -15.73 -5.92 -3.65
N LEU A 33 -15.95 -5.97 -4.96
CA LEU A 33 -14.89 -6.36 -5.88
C LEU A 33 -13.84 -5.29 -5.68
N ALA A 34 -12.87 -5.56 -4.81
CA ALA A 34 -11.59 -4.89 -4.88
C ALA A 34 -11.13 -5.17 -6.31
N VAL A 35 -11.28 -4.17 -7.18
CA VAL A 35 -10.54 -4.16 -8.42
C VAL A 35 -9.11 -4.10 -7.94
N ALA A 36 -8.35 -5.17 -8.20
CA ALA A 36 -6.92 -5.15 -7.99
C ALA A 36 -6.43 -3.84 -8.61
N ASP A 37 -5.85 -2.96 -7.82
CA ASP A 37 -5.10 -1.83 -8.29
C ASP A 37 -3.92 -2.43 -9.06
N PRO A 38 -3.97 -2.44 -10.40
CA PRO A 38 -2.87 -3.00 -11.15
C PRO A 38 -1.69 -2.01 -11.17
N GLY A 39 -1.79 -0.89 -10.44
CA GLY A 39 -1.01 0.31 -10.58
C GLY A 39 -0.95 0.76 -12.04
N PRO A 40 -0.18 1.80 -12.32
CA PRO A 40 0.74 1.74 -13.42
C PRO A 40 2.07 1.20 -12.87
N TYR A 41 2.18 -0.10 -12.62
CA TYR A 41 3.51 -0.67 -12.40
C TYR A 41 4.30 -0.71 -13.71
N ASP A 42 5.60 -0.95 -13.61
CA ASP A 42 6.43 -1.19 -14.79
C ASP A 42 5.78 -2.21 -15.73
N ALA A 43 5.82 -1.92 -17.03
CA ALA A 43 5.25 -2.76 -18.07
C ALA A 43 5.90 -4.15 -18.15
N THR A 44 7.05 -4.39 -17.52
CA THR A 44 7.62 -5.75 -17.41
C THR A 44 7.00 -6.56 -16.28
N MET A 45 6.37 -5.92 -15.29
CA MET A 45 5.58 -6.56 -14.22
C MET A 45 4.14 -6.88 -14.66
N THR A 46 3.82 -6.80 -15.95
CA THR A 46 2.46 -7.07 -16.43
C THR A 46 2.06 -8.52 -16.16
N VAL A 47 1.06 -8.72 -15.30
CA VAL A 47 0.39 -10.01 -15.05
C VAL A 47 1.44 -11.12 -14.93
N ASP A 48 2.18 -11.10 -13.83
CA ASP A 48 3.02 -12.23 -13.45
C ASP A 48 4.25 -12.42 -14.36
N GLY A 49 4.78 -11.32 -14.94
CA GLY A 49 5.94 -11.36 -15.85
C GLY A 49 7.20 -11.98 -15.23
N TYR A 50 7.28 -11.99 -13.90
CA TYR A 50 8.34 -12.59 -13.09
C TYR A 50 7.86 -13.75 -12.20
N ASP A 51 6.59 -14.12 -12.28
CA ASP A 51 5.97 -15.16 -11.47
C ASP A 51 5.81 -16.47 -12.27
N ALA A 52 6.10 -17.59 -11.61
CA ALA A 52 5.99 -18.92 -12.19
C ALA A 52 4.54 -19.44 -12.23
N THR A 53 3.63 -18.82 -11.48
CA THR A 53 2.25 -19.25 -11.20
C THR A 53 1.22 -18.13 -11.32
N PRO A 54 0.87 -17.72 -12.56
CA PRO A 54 0.10 -16.51 -12.81
C PRO A 54 -1.17 -16.34 -11.94
N ASP A 55 -1.19 -15.32 -11.08
CA ASP A 55 -2.31 -14.98 -10.20
C ASP A 55 -2.87 -13.55 -10.40
N ALA A 56 -2.38 -12.84 -11.43
CA ALA A 56 -2.74 -11.47 -11.79
C ALA A 56 -2.34 -10.40 -10.77
N VAL A 57 -1.35 -10.69 -9.92
CA VAL A 57 -0.67 -9.73 -9.05
C VAL A 57 0.63 -9.29 -9.73
N GLN A 58 0.97 -8.00 -9.66
CA GLN A 58 2.22 -7.54 -10.26
C GLN A 58 3.42 -7.93 -9.39
N THR A 59 4.10 -9.01 -9.78
CA THR A 59 5.27 -9.55 -9.08
C THR A 59 6.56 -8.81 -9.46
N PRO A 60 7.35 -8.32 -8.49
CA PRO A 60 8.66 -7.74 -8.73
C PRO A 60 9.71 -8.78 -9.10
N LYS A 61 10.69 -8.39 -9.90
CA LYS A 61 11.77 -9.29 -10.29
C LYS A 61 12.56 -9.75 -9.07
N THR A 62 12.77 -11.07 -8.94
CA THR A 62 13.72 -11.60 -7.97
C THR A 62 15.14 -11.52 -8.54
N THR A 63 16.08 -10.92 -7.81
CA THR A 63 17.48 -10.77 -8.26
C THR A 63 18.46 -11.47 -7.32
N ASN A 64 19.73 -11.49 -7.70
CA ASN A 64 20.83 -11.96 -6.83
C ASN A 64 21.32 -10.86 -5.87
N THR A 65 20.83 -9.63 -6.01
CA THR A 65 21.03 -8.55 -5.05
C THR A 65 20.13 -8.82 -3.85
N MET A 66 20.68 -8.68 -2.65
CA MET A 66 19.94 -8.92 -1.41
C MET A 66 19.87 -7.63 -0.57
N PRO A 67 18.81 -7.48 0.24
CA PRO A 67 17.68 -8.40 0.38
C PRO A 67 16.63 -8.20 -0.72
N ASN A 68 16.07 -9.28 -1.26
CA ASN A 68 14.79 -9.22 -1.99
C ASN A 68 13.62 -9.11 -0.99
N ILE A 69 12.43 -8.79 -1.50
CA ILE A 69 11.20 -8.66 -0.69
C ILE A 69 10.91 -9.94 0.09
N PHE A 70 11.03 -11.11 -0.54
CA PHE A 70 10.83 -12.39 0.15
C PHE A 70 11.84 -12.64 1.28
N ASN A 71 13.07 -12.10 1.17
CA ASN A 71 14.07 -12.20 2.25
C ASN A 71 13.64 -11.38 3.46
N ALA A 72 13.12 -10.17 3.23
CA ALA A 72 12.58 -9.32 4.29
C ALA A 72 11.40 -10.00 5.01
N ILE A 73 10.44 -10.55 4.26
CA ILE A 73 9.27 -11.23 4.84
C ILE A 73 9.67 -12.49 5.61
N ASN A 74 10.53 -13.33 5.01
CA ASN A 74 11.04 -14.54 5.67
C ASN A 74 11.59 -14.28 7.05
N GLU A 75 12.30 -13.16 7.22
CA GLU A 75 12.87 -12.91 8.52
C GLU A 75 11.94 -12.21 9.49
N LEU A 76 11.05 -11.35 9.01
CA LEU A 76 10.06 -10.72 9.87
C LEU A 76 9.07 -11.72 10.48
N ILE A 77 8.63 -12.71 9.70
CA ILE A 77 7.54 -13.62 10.11
C ILE A 77 7.91 -15.11 10.08
N GLY A 78 9.18 -15.45 9.80
CA GLY A 78 9.69 -16.82 9.88
C GLY A 78 9.24 -17.74 8.74
N THR A 79 8.86 -17.18 7.58
CA THR A 79 8.50 -17.97 6.38
C THR A 79 9.73 -18.60 5.71
N SER A 80 9.52 -19.39 4.66
CA SER A 80 10.60 -20.05 3.90
C SER A 80 10.45 -19.87 2.40
N PHE A 81 10.03 -18.66 2.00
CA PHE A 81 9.92 -18.25 0.60
C PHE A 81 11.27 -18.25 -0.10
N THR A 82 11.25 -18.44 -1.40
CA THR A 82 12.45 -18.56 -2.24
C THR A 82 12.50 -17.53 -3.36
N SER A 83 11.40 -16.84 -3.62
CA SER A 83 11.28 -15.79 -4.65
C SER A 83 10.16 -14.82 -4.30
N ASN A 84 10.09 -13.70 -5.03
CA ASN A 84 9.09 -12.63 -4.78
C ASN A 84 7.66 -13.06 -5.14
N ASP A 85 7.46 -14.00 -6.05
CA ASP A 85 6.14 -14.59 -6.37
C ASP A 85 5.48 -15.26 -5.15
N ASP A 86 6.28 -15.89 -4.29
CA ASP A 86 5.80 -16.44 -3.01
C ASP A 86 5.17 -15.35 -2.09
N THR A 87 5.42 -14.07 -2.37
CA THR A 87 4.95 -12.93 -1.57
C THR A 87 3.65 -12.30 -2.09
N ASP A 88 3.16 -12.70 -3.26
CA ASP A 88 2.03 -12.05 -3.95
C ASP A 88 0.75 -12.08 -3.10
N SER A 89 0.55 -13.14 -2.31
CA SER A 89 -0.58 -13.25 -1.37
C SER A 89 -0.60 -12.19 -0.25
N TYR A 90 0.53 -11.52 0.01
CA TYR A 90 0.64 -10.41 0.96
C TYR A 90 0.50 -9.05 0.29
N GLN A 91 0.65 -8.96 -1.04
CA GLN A 91 0.66 -7.69 -1.76
C GLN A 91 -0.71 -7.00 -1.66
N VAL A 92 -0.68 -5.72 -1.31
CA VAL A 92 -1.84 -4.86 -1.25
C VAL A 92 -2.20 -4.44 -2.66
N THR A 93 -3.17 -5.13 -3.25
CA THR A 93 -3.73 -4.83 -4.57
C THR A 93 -4.87 -3.81 -4.50
N SER A 94 -4.86 -2.89 -3.53
CA SER A 94 -5.86 -1.83 -3.41
C SER A 94 -5.14 -0.50 -3.32
N PRO A 95 -5.77 0.63 -3.72
CA PRO A 95 -5.12 1.93 -3.75
C PRO A 95 -4.28 2.21 -2.50
N ASN A 96 -2.98 2.32 -2.72
CA ASN A 96 -1.93 2.52 -1.71
C ASN A 96 -1.38 3.96 -1.75
N ALA A 97 -2.02 4.86 -2.49
CA ALA A 97 -1.59 6.26 -2.66
C ALA A 97 -1.62 7.09 -1.38
N PHE A 98 -2.59 6.81 -0.50
CA PHE A 98 -2.73 7.52 0.76
C PHE A 98 -3.01 6.57 1.90
N TRP A 99 -2.51 6.95 3.07
CA TRP A 99 -2.50 6.16 4.27
C TRP A 99 -3.08 6.97 5.43
N LYS A 100 -3.62 6.27 6.41
CA LYS A 100 -4.13 6.84 7.64
C LYS A 100 -3.29 6.37 8.82
N ASP A 101 -2.84 7.30 9.64
CA ASP A 101 -2.20 6.96 10.92
C ASP A 101 -3.28 6.44 11.88
N LEU A 102 -3.06 5.26 12.44
CA LEU A 102 -3.95 4.66 13.43
C LEU A 102 -3.59 5.08 14.86
N GLY A 103 -2.33 5.46 15.08
CA GLY A 103 -1.72 5.79 16.35
C GLY A 103 -1.77 4.68 17.39
N GLY A 104 -1.37 5.03 18.62
CA GLY A 104 -1.45 4.16 19.81
C GLY A 104 -0.31 3.14 19.95
N GLY A 105 0.14 2.84 21.17
CA GLY A 105 1.20 1.86 21.45
C GLY A 105 2.13 2.27 22.59
N ILE A 106 2.90 1.32 23.12
CA ILE A 106 3.82 1.50 24.28
C ILE A 106 4.98 2.45 23.95
N ALA A 107 5.39 2.53 22.68
CA ALA A 107 6.53 3.33 22.22
C ALA A 107 6.19 4.79 21.83
N GLY A 108 4.91 5.19 21.83
CA GLY A 108 4.48 6.55 21.50
C GLY A 108 3.23 6.63 20.62
N PRO A 109 2.70 7.83 20.36
CA PRO A 109 1.42 8.03 19.68
C PRO A 109 1.42 7.70 18.18
N ASN A 110 2.59 7.52 17.56
CA ASN A 110 2.80 7.62 16.11
C ASN A 110 3.40 6.31 15.58
N PHE A 111 3.10 5.92 14.32
CA PHE A 111 3.69 4.76 13.65
C PHE A 111 5.23 4.72 13.72
N ALA A 112 5.81 3.51 13.70
CA ALA A 112 7.25 3.32 13.54
C ALA A 112 7.57 2.84 12.12
N ALA A 113 8.59 3.43 11.49
CA ALA A 113 9.22 2.89 10.28
C ALA A 113 10.53 2.19 10.67
N ILE A 114 10.74 0.99 10.17
CA ILE A 114 11.92 0.16 10.43
C ILE A 114 12.62 -0.10 9.10
N GLY A 115 13.91 0.21 9.05
CA GLY A 115 14.77 -0.04 7.91
C GLY A 115 15.05 -1.50 7.63
N ILE A 116 14.79 -1.99 6.40
CA ILE A 116 15.09 -3.38 6.02
C ILE A 116 16.05 -3.52 4.81
N THR A 117 16.29 -2.46 4.04
CA THR A 117 17.08 -2.53 2.79
C THR A 117 18.61 -2.46 2.94
N ALA A 118 19.30 -2.86 1.87
CA ALA A 118 20.73 -2.70 1.62
C ALA A 118 21.15 -1.30 1.10
N SER A 119 20.23 -0.41 0.71
CA SER A 119 20.62 0.89 0.11
C SER A 119 21.05 1.92 1.16
N LEU A 120 22.25 2.47 0.93
CA LEU A 120 23.01 3.29 1.89
C LEU A 120 22.52 4.74 2.03
N ASN A 121 21.64 5.22 1.15
CA ASN A 121 21.53 6.66 0.90
C ASN A 121 20.10 7.17 0.61
N ASN A 122 19.11 6.29 0.54
CA ASN A 122 17.72 6.69 0.32
C ASN A 122 17.08 7.21 1.60
N SER A 123 16.05 8.04 1.45
CA SER A 123 15.35 8.65 2.59
C SER A 123 13.84 8.50 2.46
N LEU A 124 13.19 8.02 3.52
CA LEU A 124 11.75 7.98 3.66
C LEU A 124 11.23 9.31 4.18
N PHE A 125 10.31 9.88 3.44
CA PHE A 125 9.49 11.00 3.85
C PHE A 125 8.03 10.57 3.94
N VAL A 126 7.28 11.35 4.72
CA VAL A 126 5.82 11.38 4.63
C VAL A 126 5.38 12.79 4.29
N TYR A 127 4.27 12.93 3.57
CA TYR A 127 3.73 14.23 3.16
C TYR A 127 2.23 14.33 3.42
N GLU A 128 1.74 15.55 3.62
CA GLU A 128 0.32 15.82 3.80
C GLU A 128 -0.46 15.59 2.51
N LYS A 129 -1.53 14.78 2.57
CA LYS A 129 -2.40 14.50 1.41
C LYS A 129 -2.91 15.76 0.70
N ASN A 130 -3.28 16.78 1.46
CA ASN A 130 -3.84 18.03 0.93
C ASN A 130 -2.78 19.11 0.64
N ASN A 131 -1.53 18.89 1.04
CA ASN A 131 -0.41 19.79 0.80
C ASN A 131 0.91 19.02 0.69
N PRO A 132 1.18 18.35 -0.45
CA PRO A 132 2.35 17.47 -0.60
C PRO A 132 3.71 18.17 -0.52
N ALA A 133 3.73 19.51 -0.55
CA ALA A 133 4.92 20.31 -0.28
C ALA A 133 5.26 20.36 1.22
N ASN A 134 4.30 20.07 2.10
CA ASN A 134 4.55 19.84 3.52
C ASN A 134 4.91 18.36 3.71
N GLU A 135 6.22 18.10 3.77
CA GLU A 135 6.79 16.78 3.97
C GLU A 135 7.70 16.77 5.19
N THR A 136 7.89 15.59 5.78
CA THR A 136 8.79 15.40 6.91
C THR A 136 9.61 14.14 6.68
N LEU A 137 10.91 14.26 6.97
CA LEU A 137 11.82 13.13 6.98
C LEU A 137 11.41 12.18 8.12
N VAL A 138 11.09 10.93 7.79
CA VAL A 138 10.89 9.87 8.76
C VAL A 138 12.20 9.14 8.98
N PHE A 139 12.83 8.69 7.90
CA PHE A 139 14.02 7.86 7.99
C PHE A 139 15.04 8.30 6.94
N SER A 140 16.32 8.44 7.32
CA SER A 140 17.41 8.69 6.37
C SER A 140 18.60 7.80 6.67
N GLY A 141 19.31 7.38 5.62
CA GLY A 141 20.57 6.65 5.74
C GLY A 141 20.36 5.18 6.04
N LEU A 142 21.41 4.53 6.55
CA LEU A 142 21.45 3.09 6.80
C LEU A 142 20.26 2.60 7.62
N SER A 143 19.36 1.91 6.92
CA SER A 143 18.16 1.30 7.47
C SER A 143 18.32 -0.21 7.23
N GLY A 144 19.35 -0.81 7.83
CA GLY A 144 19.76 -2.18 7.50
C GLY A 144 19.39 -3.16 8.59
N PHE A 145 18.38 -3.98 8.31
CA PHE A 145 18.16 -5.25 8.97
C PHE A 145 19.11 -6.31 8.38
N GLY A 146 19.81 -7.10 9.19
CA GLY A 146 20.37 -8.44 8.82
C GLY A 146 21.40 -8.57 7.68
N TRP A 147 21.57 -7.59 6.79
CA TRP A 147 22.28 -7.77 5.53
C TRP A 147 23.47 -6.81 5.46
N LEU A 148 24.59 -7.31 5.98
CA LEU A 148 25.98 -6.85 5.86
C LEU A 148 26.19 -5.33 5.76
N THR A 149 26.83 -4.77 6.78
CA THR A 149 27.68 -3.58 6.55
C THR A 149 28.67 -3.88 5.42
N LYS A 150 29.19 -2.85 4.72
CA LYS A 150 30.25 -2.97 3.71
C LYS A 150 31.50 -3.77 4.18
N SER A 151 31.60 -4.12 5.47
CA SER A 151 32.65 -4.96 6.09
C SER A 151 32.27 -6.43 6.32
N GLY A 152 31.06 -6.90 5.97
CA GLY A 152 30.72 -8.32 5.96
C GLY A 152 30.35 -8.94 7.32
N SER A 153 30.08 -8.15 8.36
CA SER A 153 29.53 -8.67 9.61
C SER A 153 28.00 -8.66 9.59
N GLN A 154 27.40 -9.84 9.76
CA GLN A 154 25.98 -9.98 10.08
C GLN A 154 25.76 -9.32 11.43
N ILE A 155 24.88 -8.32 11.49
CA ILE A 155 24.44 -7.74 12.75
C ILE A 155 22.96 -8.08 12.80
N ASN A 156 22.56 -9.04 13.64
CA ASN A 156 21.15 -9.40 13.83
C ASN A 156 20.50 -8.36 14.73
N PRO A 157 19.64 -7.44 14.24
CA PRO A 157 19.09 -6.39 15.06
C PRO A 157 17.58 -6.57 15.21
N GLY A 158 17.14 -6.84 16.42
CA GLY A 158 15.75 -7.04 16.78
C GLY A 158 15.56 -7.48 18.22
N ASP A 159 16.67 -7.72 18.94
CA ASP A 159 16.67 -7.94 20.37
C ASP A 159 17.07 -6.66 21.13
N ILE A 160 16.98 -6.72 22.46
CA ILE A 160 17.26 -5.58 23.32
C ILE A 160 18.71 -5.08 23.27
N THR A 161 19.67 -5.93 22.91
CA THR A 161 21.10 -5.58 22.86
C THR A 161 21.52 -5.00 21.52
N ASN A 162 20.73 -5.28 20.49
CA ASN A 162 20.89 -4.75 19.15
C ASN A 162 19.49 -4.53 18.56
N PRO A 163 18.78 -3.44 18.87
CA PRO A 163 17.46 -3.20 18.33
C PRO A 163 17.52 -2.76 16.86
N PHE A 164 16.41 -2.89 16.15
CA PHE A 164 16.20 -2.24 14.86
C PHE A 164 16.31 -0.72 15.00
N ILE A 165 16.92 -0.03 14.03
CA ILE A 165 16.79 1.43 13.99
C ILE A 165 15.42 1.76 13.42
N GLY A 166 14.68 2.61 14.12
CA GLY A 166 13.40 3.10 13.67
C GLY A 166 13.25 4.60 13.83
N ALA A 167 12.13 5.11 13.33
CA ALA A 167 11.73 6.50 13.53
C ALA A 167 10.22 6.60 13.70
N GLN A 168 9.80 7.63 14.43
CA GLN A 168 8.39 7.98 14.57
C GLN A 168 7.98 8.93 13.45
N ASN A 169 6.79 8.72 12.92
CA ASN A 169 6.20 9.70 12.00
C ASN A 169 5.77 10.98 12.76
N PRO A 170 5.56 12.11 12.06
CA PRO A 170 5.16 13.38 12.67
C PRO A 170 3.64 13.61 12.81
N PHE A 171 2.82 12.83 12.10
CA PHE A 171 1.37 12.94 12.06
C PHE A 171 0.72 12.41 13.33
N ALA A 172 -0.47 12.92 13.62
CA ALA A 172 -1.32 12.45 14.71
C ALA A 172 -2.27 11.35 14.22
N SER A 173 -2.70 10.50 15.17
CA SER A 173 -3.74 9.48 14.92
C SER A 173 -4.96 10.08 14.20
N GLY A 174 -5.35 9.43 13.11
CA GLY A 174 -6.48 9.79 12.26
C GLY A 174 -6.13 10.65 11.05
N GLU A 175 -4.94 11.26 11.01
CA GLU A 175 -4.49 12.08 9.87
C GLU A 175 -4.18 11.23 8.64
N ASP A 176 -4.42 11.84 7.46
CA ASP A 176 -4.16 11.23 6.16
C ASP A 176 -2.82 11.75 5.61
N PHE A 177 -1.97 10.85 5.14
CA PHE A 177 -0.65 11.17 4.59
C PHE A 177 -0.31 10.28 3.39
N GLY A 178 0.75 10.62 2.65
CA GLY A 178 1.37 9.75 1.66
C GLY A 178 2.84 9.50 2.00
N PHE A 179 3.39 8.38 1.51
CA PHE A 179 4.82 8.08 1.58
C PHE A 179 5.56 8.65 0.38
N ARG A 180 6.80 9.06 0.59
CA ARG A 180 7.72 9.57 -0.44
C ARG A 180 9.11 9.01 -0.22
N LEU A 181 9.69 8.43 -1.26
CA LEU A 181 11.09 8.11 -1.34
C LEU A 181 11.83 9.29 -1.96
N LYS A 182 12.92 9.74 -1.33
CA LYS A 182 13.94 10.55 -1.99
C LYS A 182 15.18 9.70 -2.21
N SER A 183 15.35 9.29 -3.45
CA SER A 183 16.49 8.51 -3.91
C SER A 183 17.76 9.36 -3.92
N SER A 184 18.88 8.73 -3.60
CA SER A 184 20.21 9.30 -3.82
C SER A 184 20.82 8.92 -5.17
N GLY A 185 20.09 8.09 -5.94
CA GLY A 185 20.46 7.61 -7.25
C GLY A 185 20.80 8.75 -8.20
N SER A 186 21.70 8.46 -9.14
CA SER A 186 22.19 9.43 -10.11
C SER A 186 21.14 9.70 -11.20
N GLY A 187 20.14 10.52 -10.91
CA GLY A 187 19.11 10.95 -11.87
C GLY A 187 18.76 12.44 -11.72
N LEU A 188 18.14 13.03 -12.73
CA LEU A 188 17.54 14.37 -12.63
C LEU A 188 16.25 14.36 -11.81
N ASN A 189 15.60 13.19 -11.71
CA ASN A 189 14.45 12.92 -10.88
C ASN A 189 14.79 11.78 -9.93
N ASN A 190 14.55 11.99 -8.65
CA ASN A 190 14.91 11.09 -7.58
C ASN A 190 13.87 11.16 -6.44
N VAL A 191 12.63 11.48 -6.78
CA VAL A 191 11.53 11.63 -5.82
C VAL A 191 10.38 10.77 -6.32
N TRP A 192 9.97 9.82 -5.49
CA TRP A 192 8.97 8.81 -5.81
C TRP A 192 7.88 8.82 -4.74
N ASP A 193 6.69 9.24 -5.12
CA ASP A 193 5.52 9.30 -4.26
C ASP A 193 4.71 8.00 -4.36
N SER A 194 4.13 7.59 -3.24
CA SER A 194 3.07 6.58 -3.19
C SER A 194 1.85 6.94 -4.06
N ASP A 195 1.61 8.24 -4.30
CA ASP A 195 0.62 8.67 -5.29
C ASP A 195 1.29 8.72 -6.66
N ASP A 196 1.08 7.66 -7.43
CA ASP A 196 1.60 7.42 -8.78
C ASP A 196 1.37 8.59 -9.74
N THR A 197 0.26 9.32 -9.56
CA THR A 197 -0.06 10.49 -10.40
C THR A 197 0.92 11.66 -10.24
N LYS A 198 1.76 11.62 -9.21
CA LYS A 198 2.84 12.60 -8.97
C LYS A 198 4.20 12.13 -9.49
N ASN A 199 4.35 10.86 -9.81
CA ASN A 199 5.59 10.30 -10.35
C ASN A 199 5.74 10.73 -11.81
N ILE A 200 6.94 11.17 -12.18
CA ILE A 200 7.16 11.84 -13.47
C ILE A 200 6.98 10.91 -14.67
N ASP A 201 7.27 9.63 -14.49
CA ASP A 201 7.04 8.57 -15.48
C ASP A 201 5.63 7.97 -15.38
N GLY A 202 4.85 8.41 -14.39
CA GLY A 202 3.50 7.93 -14.13
C GLY A 202 3.45 6.47 -13.72
N LEU A 203 4.54 5.92 -13.16
CA LEU A 203 4.54 4.60 -12.57
C LEU A 203 4.32 4.65 -11.05
N ASP A 204 3.75 3.60 -10.47
CA ASP A 204 3.78 3.37 -9.02
C ASP A 204 5.12 2.72 -8.65
N HIS A 205 5.98 3.50 -8.00
CA HIS A 205 7.30 3.07 -7.54
C HIS A 205 7.25 2.49 -6.12
N MET A 206 6.05 2.32 -5.53
CA MET A 206 5.87 1.76 -4.20
C MET A 206 4.97 0.52 -4.24
N LEU A 207 5.49 -0.58 -3.72
CA LEU A 207 4.71 -1.76 -3.40
C LEU A 207 4.47 -1.84 -1.90
N ALA A 208 3.32 -2.36 -1.51
CA ALA A 208 2.97 -2.56 -0.12
C ALA A 208 2.54 -4.01 0.10
N PHE A 209 3.00 -4.63 1.19
CA PHE A 209 2.68 -5.99 1.58
C PHE A 209 2.13 -5.98 3.00
N HIS A 210 0.91 -6.46 3.21
CA HIS A 210 0.28 -6.51 4.53
C HIS A 210 0.73 -7.76 5.28
N LEU A 211 1.33 -7.61 6.48
CA LEU A 211 1.90 -8.71 7.28
C LEU A 211 1.11 -8.91 8.59
N PRO A 212 -0.07 -9.55 8.55
CA PRO A 212 -0.91 -9.75 9.74
C PRO A 212 -0.27 -10.64 10.81
N GLU A 213 0.68 -11.50 10.44
CA GLU A 213 1.38 -12.40 11.37
C GLU A 213 2.19 -11.62 12.41
N LEU A 214 2.68 -10.43 12.06
CA LEU A 214 3.41 -9.55 12.97
C LEU A 214 2.56 -9.13 14.18
N GLU A 215 1.23 -9.09 14.06
CA GLU A 215 0.34 -8.74 15.19
C GLU A 215 0.48 -9.70 16.39
N ASN A 216 1.03 -10.91 16.16
CA ASN A 216 1.22 -11.92 17.19
C ASN A 216 2.68 -12.03 17.67
N ILE A 217 3.59 -11.26 17.08
CA ILE A 217 5.02 -11.27 17.41
C ILE A 217 5.31 -10.21 18.46
N ASN A 218 5.94 -10.61 19.58
CA ASN A 218 6.12 -9.77 20.78
C ASN A 218 7.57 -9.75 21.29
N ASP A 219 8.54 -9.86 20.39
CA ASP A 219 9.97 -9.97 20.72
C ASP A 219 10.88 -9.09 19.86
N ILE A 220 10.29 -8.21 19.03
CA ILE A 220 11.03 -7.27 18.17
C ILE A 220 11.26 -5.94 18.92
N TYR A 221 12.53 -5.58 19.10
CA TYR A 221 12.96 -4.32 19.71
C TYR A 221 13.40 -3.31 18.65
N VAL A 222 12.97 -2.06 18.80
CA VAL A 222 13.29 -0.93 17.91
C VAL A 222 13.89 0.20 18.75
N ASP A 223 14.93 0.87 18.27
CA ASP A 223 15.48 2.11 18.82
C ASP A 223 14.97 3.28 18.01
N LEU A 224 14.19 4.14 18.68
CA LEU A 224 13.60 5.35 18.12
C LEU A 224 14.44 6.61 18.45
N GLY A 225 15.72 6.44 18.79
CA GLY A 225 16.65 7.51 19.18
C GLY A 225 16.77 7.72 20.69
N ALA A 226 16.11 6.89 21.50
CA ALA A 226 16.13 6.96 22.97
C ALA A 226 16.51 5.60 23.62
N GLY A 227 16.95 4.64 22.80
CA GLY A 227 17.28 3.28 23.21
C GLY A 227 16.21 2.26 22.80
N PRO A 228 16.52 0.96 22.97
CA PRO A 228 15.64 -0.15 22.60
C PRO A 228 14.28 -0.08 23.31
N VAL A 229 13.20 -0.16 22.54
CA VAL A 229 11.83 -0.35 23.02
C VAL A 229 11.23 -1.57 22.37
N LEU A 230 10.47 -2.36 23.14
CA LEU A 230 9.71 -3.48 22.57
C LEU A 230 8.60 -2.90 21.68
N MET A 231 8.59 -3.30 20.41
CA MET A 231 7.64 -2.80 19.43
C MET A 231 6.32 -3.54 19.52
N ASP A 232 5.24 -2.77 19.41
CA ASP A 232 3.87 -3.28 19.37
C ASP A 232 3.37 -3.21 17.93
N PHE A 233 3.18 -4.38 17.30
CA PHE A 233 2.65 -4.52 15.95
C PHE A 233 1.15 -4.82 15.93
N SER A 234 0.44 -4.66 17.07
CA SER A 234 -0.99 -5.04 17.24
C SER A 234 -1.99 -4.32 16.34
N SER A 235 -1.56 -3.41 15.48
CA SER A 235 -2.44 -2.81 14.48
C SER A 235 -1.74 -2.62 13.15
N ALA A 236 -2.09 -3.46 12.17
CA ALA A 236 -1.87 -3.25 10.74
C ALA A 236 -0.43 -2.88 10.36
N SER A 237 0.37 -3.92 10.04
CA SER A 237 1.77 -3.81 9.69
C SER A 237 1.99 -4.08 8.21
N TYR A 238 2.79 -3.25 7.56
CA TYR A 238 3.04 -3.30 6.13
C TYR A 238 4.53 -3.20 5.83
N LEU A 239 4.99 -4.04 4.92
CA LEU A 239 6.28 -3.86 4.27
C LEU A 239 6.08 -2.97 3.04
N LEU A 240 6.81 -1.87 2.96
CA LEU A 240 6.85 -0.99 1.80
C LEU A 240 8.14 -1.26 1.04
N ALA A 241 8.05 -1.53 -0.25
CA ALA A 241 9.19 -1.79 -1.12
C ALA A 241 9.18 -0.77 -2.26
N PHE A 242 10.29 -0.10 -2.51
CA PHE A 242 10.41 0.97 -3.49
C PHE A 242 11.45 0.66 -4.54
N GLU A 243 11.14 1.06 -5.77
CA GLU A 243 12.09 1.25 -6.86
C GLU A 243 12.59 2.71 -6.83
N ASP A 244 13.91 2.91 -7.02
CA ASP A 244 14.54 4.22 -6.82
C ASP A 244 14.99 4.92 -8.12
N LEU A 245 14.80 4.27 -9.26
CA LEU A 245 15.17 4.73 -10.59
C LEU A 245 13.94 4.98 -11.48
N PRO A 246 13.99 5.97 -12.39
CA PRO A 246 12.95 6.13 -13.40
C PRO A 246 12.98 4.99 -14.42
N VAL A 247 11.82 4.66 -15.00
CA VAL A 247 11.69 3.61 -16.03
C VAL A 247 12.57 3.81 -17.28
N ASP A 248 12.93 5.06 -17.61
CA ASP A 248 13.79 5.38 -18.76
C ASP A 248 15.29 5.31 -18.44
N TYR A 249 15.64 4.99 -17.18
CA TYR A 249 17.03 4.90 -16.75
C TYR A 249 17.66 3.56 -17.19
N PRO A 250 18.92 3.55 -17.69
CA PRO A 250 19.52 2.33 -18.25
C PRO A 250 19.69 1.16 -17.29
N THR A 251 19.62 1.42 -15.98
CA THR A 251 19.77 0.40 -14.92
C THR A 251 18.49 0.18 -14.12
N PHE A 252 17.35 0.71 -14.57
CA PHE A 252 16.04 0.34 -14.03
C PHE A 252 15.85 -1.18 -14.14
N ASP A 253 15.61 -1.86 -13.02
CA ASP A 253 15.61 -3.32 -12.98
C ASP A 253 14.38 -3.98 -12.35
N SER A 254 13.43 -3.16 -11.87
CA SER A 254 12.07 -3.56 -11.47
C SER A 254 12.06 -4.61 -10.36
N ASP A 255 13.06 -4.57 -9.49
CA ASP A 255 13.18 -5.51 -8.38
C ASP A 255 12.63 -4.96 -7.06
N TYR A 256 12.38 -3.64 -7.00
CA TYR A 256 11.79 -2.92 -5.86
C TYR A 256 12.52 -3.20 -4.54
N ASN A 257 13.79 -3.62 -4.62
CA ASN A 257 14.60 -3.90 -3.45
C ASN A 257 15.55 -2.74 -3.09
N ASP A 258 15.57 -1.69 -3.94
CA ASP A 258 16.34 -0.48 -3.69
C ASP A 258 16.06 0.07 -2.31
N THR A 259 14.80 0.04 -1.86
CA THR A 259 14.47 0.39 -0.48
C THR A 259 13.27 -0.35 0.07
N ILE A 260 13.38 -0.85 1.31
CA ILE A 260 12.37 -1.66 1.99
C ILE A 260 12.22 -1.14 3.41
N TRP A 261 10.99 -0.81 3.81
CA TRP A 261 10.64 -0.31 5.13
C TRP A 261 9.46 -1.06 5.72
N LEU A 262 9.57 -1.52 6.96
CA LEU A 262 8.41 -2.00 7.72
C LEU A 262 7.76 -0.83 8.45
N VAL A 263 6.50 -0.59 8.17
CA VAL A 263 5.65 0.38 8.87
C VAL A 263 4.54 -0.35 9.60
N THR A 264 4.04 0.22 10.69
CA THR A 264 2.94 -0.38 11.47
C THR A 264 2.01 0.67 12.01
N ARG A 265 0.78 0.36 12.36
CA ARG A 265 -0.22 1.34 12.82
C ARG A 265 -0.59 2.34 11.73
N VAL A 266 -0.57 1.86 10.50
CA VAL A 266 -1.02 2.60 9.32
C VAL A 266 -2.01 1.74 8.57
N LYS A 267 -2.84 2.34 7.74
CA LYS A 267 -3.64 1.57 6.77
C LYS A 267 -3.84 2.35 5.48
N PRO A 268 -3.90 1.68 4.32
CA PRO A 268 -4.26 2.35 3.08
C PRO A 268 -5.68 2.92 3.20
N ILE A 269 -5.89 4.09 2.60
CA ILE A 269 -7.19 4.74 2.53
C ILE A 269 -7.85 4.28 1.23
N PRO A 270 -8.95 3.50 1.30
CA PRO A 270 -9.66 3.12 0.10
C PRO A 270 -10.11 4.35 -0.66
N GLU A 271 -10.08 4.27 -1.99
CA GLU A 271 -10.69 5.31 -2.83
C GLU A 271 -12.14 5.59 -2.38
N PRO A 272 -12.58 6.86 -2.40
CA PRO A 272 -13.94 7.19 -2.04
C PRO A 272 -14.94 6.36 -2.85
N MET A 273 -15.80 5.57 -2.17
CA MET A 273 -16.88 4.80 -2.81
C MET A 273 -17.80 5.64 -3.71
N THR A 274 -17.76 6.98 -3.58
CA THR A 274 -18.42 7.91 -4.48
C THR A 274 -17.97 7.77 -5.93
N MET A 275 -16.72 7.36 -6.21
CA MET A 275 -16.25 7.11 -7.58
C MET A 275 -16.94 5.89 -8.19
N VAL A 276 -17.05 4.80 -7.45
CA VAL A 276 -17.83 3.62 -7.84
C VAL A 276 -19.31 3.96 -8.00
N LEU A 277 -19.88 4.74 -7.07
CA LEU A 277 -21.28 5.17 -7.14
C LEU A 277 -21.54 6.08 -8.35
N MET A 278 -20.63 6.98 -8.65
CA MET A 278 -20.72 7.86 -9.82
C MET A 278 -20.60 7.06 -11.12
N GLY A 279 -19.61 6.16 -11.22
CA GLY A 279 -19.41 5.29 -12.38
C GLY A 279 -20.61 4.38 -12.63
N SER A 280 -21.08 3.68 -11.59
CA SER A 280 -22.26 2.81 -11.67
C SER A 280 -23.55 3.60 -11.94
N GLY A 281 -23.70 4.80 -11.38
CA GLY A 281 -24.81 5.71 -11.66
C GLY A 281 -24.87 6.14 -13.12
N LEU A 282 -23.72 6.52 -13.71
CA LEU A 282 -23.60 6.86 -15.13
C LEU A 282 -23.90 5.67 -16.04
N ALA A 283 -23.36 4.48 -15.72
CA ALA A 283 -23.62 3.25 -16.48
C ALA A 283 -25.11 2.86 -16.46
N ALA A 284 -25.76 2.96 -15.29
CA ALA A 284 -27.19 2.70 -15.15
C ALA A 284 -28.03 3.67 -16.00
N MET A 285 -27.70 4.97 -16.00
CA MET A 285 -28.39 5.96 -16.84
C MET A 285 -28.21 5.69 -18.34
N ALA A 286 -27.00 5.32 -18.77
CA ALA A 286 -26.73 4.95 -20.16
C ALA A 286 -27.54 3.70 -20.58
N GLY A 287 -27.64 2.70 -19.71
CA GLY A 287 -28.47 1.51 -19.92
C GLY A 287 -29.96 1.82 -20.06
N VAL A 288 -30.50 2.68 -19.20
CA VAL A 288 -31.91 3.12 -19.27
C VAL A 288 -32.19 3.90 -20.56
N ARG A 289 -31.25 4.74 -21.03
CA ARG A 289 -31.41 5.51 -22.27
C ARG A 289 -31.45 4.62 -23.51
N ARG A 290 -30.65 3.54 -23.56
CA ARG A 290 -30.66 2.57 -24.68
C ARG A 290 -32.00 1.84 -24.78
N ARG A 291 -32.60 1.44 -23.65
CA ARG A 291 -33.92 0.77 -23.63
C ARG A 291 -35.10 1.63 -24.08
N LYS A 292 -34.95 2.97 -24.12
CA LYS A 292 -35.99 3.88 -24.63
C LYS A 292 -35.91 4.11 -26.14
N ARG A 293 -34.84 3.66 -26.80
CA ARG A 293 -34.61 3.82 -28.24
C ARG A 293 -34.82 2.54 -29.04
N ALA A 294 -34.87 1.38 -28.38
CA ALA A 294 -35.37 0.12 -28.92
C ALA A 294 -36.86 -0.01 -28.60
#